data_AF-A0A346E079-F1
#
_entry.id   AF-A0A346E079-F1
#
_cell.length_a   1.000
_cell.length_b   1.000
_cell.length_c   1.000
_cell.angle_alpha   90.00
_cell.angle_beta   90.00
_cell.angle_gamma   90.00
#
_symmetry.space_group_name_H-M   'P 1'
#
loop_
_entity.id
_entity.type
_entity.pdbx_description
1 polymer ?
#
loop_
_entity_poly.entity_id
_entity_poly.type
_entity_poly.pdbx_seq_one_letter_code
_entity_poly.pdbx_strand_id
1 'polypeptide(L)'
;MSFLIYLSLTIIISLLILLSGWILGGKSNNTINKNIPFESGMNPIDNNNIKVNIQFYKIAIFFILFDIETIYLYTWVLSIKENGILGLIEMMIFILILLIGLIYIIKENGLLINNKNKKIPRDY
;
A
#
# COMPACT_ATOMS: atom_id res chain seq x y z
N MET A 1 -29.14 -13.25 4.68
CA MET A 1 -28.94 -13.74 6.06
C MET A 1 -27.64 -14.54 6.19
N SER A 2 -27.44 -15.61 5.42
CA SER A 2 -26.26 -16.49 5.53
C SER A 2 -24.90 -15.81 5.30
N PHE A 3 -24.82 -14.83 4.39
CA PHE A 3 -23.60 -14.05 4.15
C PHE A 3 -23.15 -13.25 5.38
N LEU A 4 -24.09 -12.56 6.05
CA LEU A 4 -23.80 -11.77 7.24
C LEU A 4 -23.36 -12.67 8.41
N ILE A 5 -23.96 -13.86 8.52
CA ILE A 5 -23.58 -14.85 9.54
C ILE A 5 -22.14 -15.32 9.30
N TYR A 6 -21.77 -15.65 8.06
CA TYR A 6 -20.42 -16.08 7.73
C TYR A 6 -19.37 -14.99 8.00
N LEU A 7 -19.66 -13.74 7.60
CA LEU A 7 -18.77 -12.60 7.81
C LEU A 7 -18.57 -12.31 9.31
N SER A 8 -19.64 -12.37 10.10
CA SER A 8 -19.56 -12.21 11.56
C SER A 8 -18.75 -13.35 12.20
N LEU A 9 -19.01 -14.60 11.81
CA LEU A 9 -18.33 -15.78 12.38
C LEU A 9 -16.82 -15.75 12.14
N THR A 10 -16.39 -15.37 10.93
CA THR A 10 -14.96 -15.29 10.57
C THR A 10 -14.22 -14.21 11.36
N ILE A 11 -14.84 -13.03 11.55
CA ILE A 11 -14.29 -11.96 12.38
C ILE A 11 -14.19 -12.39 13.85
N ILE A 12 -15.24 -13.01 14.39
CA ILE A 12 -15.29 -13.49 15.78
C ILE A 12 -14.19 -14.53 16.03
N ILE A 13 -14.02 -15.50 15.12
CA ILE A 13 -12.99 -16.53 15.23
C ILE A 13 -11.57 -15.92 15.16
N SER A 14 -11.32 -14.97 14.26
CA SER A 14 -10.04 -14.27 14.18
C SER A 14 -9.71 -13.53 15.49
N LEU A 15 -10.69 -12.84 16.06
CA LEU A 15 -10.56 -12.16 17.36
C LEU A 15 -10.31 -13.14 18.51
N LEU A 16 -11.02 -14.28 18.53
CA LEU A 16 -10.82 -15.30 19.57
C LEU A 16 -9.42 -15.90 19.54
N ILE A 17 -8.84 -16.10 18.36
CA ILE A 17 -7.46 -16.58 18.21
C ILE A 17 -6.45 -15.52 18.70
N LEU A 18 -6.67 -14.24 18.38
CA LEU A 18 -5.82 -13.16 18.88
C LEU A 18 -5.92 -13.01 20.40
N LEU A 19 -7.12 -13.10 20.96
CA LEU A 19 -7.38 -13.04 22.41
C LEU A 19 -6.77 -14.23 23.14
N SER A 20 -6.92 -15.44 22.60
CA SER A 20 -6.31 -16.63 23.19
C SER A 20 -4.79 -16.53 23.16
N GLY A 21 -4.20 -16.06 22.06
CA GLY A 21 -2.77 -15.76 21.96
C GLY A 21 -2.30 -14.71 22.96
N TRP A 22 -3.13 -13.69 23.27
CA TRP A 22 -2.82 -12.67 24.26
C TRP A 22 -2.94 -13.17 25.71
N ILE A 23 -3.92 -14.04 26.01
CA ILE A 23 -4.14 -14.59 27.36
C ILE A 23 -3.16 -15.73 27.66
N LEU A 24 -2.97 -16.65 26.71
CA LEU A 24 -2.11 -17.83 26.84
C LEU A 24 -0.65 -17.53 26.53
N GLY A 25 -0.39 -16.50 25.70
CA GLY A 25 0.96 -16.02 25.42
C GLY A 25 1.56 -15.44 26.68
N GLY A 26 2.46 -16.20 27.32
CA GLY A 26 3.11 -15.83 28.56
C GLY A 26 3.68 -14.41 28.49
N LYS A 27 2.99 -13.48 29.15
CA LYS A 27 3.38 -12.07 29.24
C LYS A 27 4.59 -11.99 30.16
N SER A 28 5.78 -12.26 29.62
CA SER A 28 7.00 -12.20 30.42
C SER A 28 7.20 -10.76 30.89
N ASN A 29 7.29 -10.59 32.22
CA ASN A 29 7.35 -9.31 32.90
C ASN A 29 8.40 -8.38 32.27
N ASN A 30 8.01 -7.10 32.15
CA ASN A 30 8.79 -5.93 31.75
C ASN A 30 10.23 -5.96 32.30
N THR A 31 11.11 -6.67 31.62
CA THR A 31 12.55 -6.55 31.82
C THR A 31 13.01 -5.47 30.86
N ILE A 32 13.76 -4.49 31.38
CA ILE A 32 14.23 -3.32 30.62
C ILE A 32 14.89 -3.76 29.30
N ASN A 33 15.61 -4.88 29.31
CA ASN A 33 16.27 -5.46 28.14
C ASN A 33 15.33 -6.01 27.05
N LYS A 34 14.10 -6.42 27.40
CA LYS A 34 13.11 -6.92 26.43
C LYS A 34 12.40 -5.80 25.67
N ASN A 35 12.38 -4.60 26.25
CA ASN A 35 11.77 -3.40 25.66
C ASN A 35 12.77 -2.56 24.84
N ILE A 36 14.02 -3.01 24.72
CA ILE A 36 15.02 -2.39 23.84
C ILE A 36 14.82 -2.97 22.44
N PRO A 37 14.62 -2.15 21.39
CA PRO A 37 14.35 -2.66 20.04
C PRO A 37 15.51 -3.44 19.42
N PHE A 38 16.74 -3.26 19.93
CA PHE A 38 17.94 -3.94 19.44
C PHE A 38 18.85 -4.37 20.60
N GLU A 39 19.29 -5.62 20.60
CA GLU A 39 20.27 -6.15 21.57
C GLU A 39 21.72 -5.82 21.16
N SER A 40 21.93 -5.29 19.95
CA SER A 40 23.25 -4.96 19.37
C SER A 40 23.93 -3.73 19.99
N GLY A 41 23.41 -3.17 21.09
CA GLY A 41 24.00 -2.03 21.80
C GLY A 41 23.94 -0.68 21.06
N MET A 42 23.24 -0.61 19.93
CA MET A 42 22.99 0.64 19.21
C MET A 42 21.68 1.25 19.69
N ASN A 43 21.74 2.46 20.23
CA ASN A 43 20.53 3.22 20.55
C ASN A 43 19.73 3.47 19.27
N PRO A 44 18.39 3.39 19.33
CA PRO A 44 17.57 3.75 18.20
C PRO A 44 17.90 5.20 17.80
N ILE A 45 18.25 5.38 16.54
CA ILE A 45 18.51 6.71 16.00
C ILE A 45 17.14 7.38 15.91
N ASP A 46 16.85 8.33 16.80
CA ASP A 46 15.63 9.16 16.82
C ASP A 46 15.62 10.16 15.64
N ASN A 47 15.81 9.64 14.42
CA ASN A 47 15.79 10.47 13.23
C ASN A 47 14.34 10.66 12.80
N ASN A 48 13.65 11.65 13.38
CA ASN A 48 12.29 12.05 12.96
C ASN A 48 12.22 12.57 11.51
N ASN A 49 13.37 12.67 10.81
CA ASN A 49 13.50 13.18 9.45
C ASN A 49 13.98 12.10 8.47
N ILE A 50 13.28 10.97 8.41
CA ILE A 50 13.51 9.96 7.37
C ILE A 50 13.08 10.57 6.03
N LYS A 51 14.06 10.94 5.20
CA LYS A 51 13.82 11.42 3.83
C LYS A 51 13.36 10.24 2.97
N VAL A 52 12.05 10.00 2.93
CA VAL A 52 11.42 9.06 2.01
C VAL A 52 11.68 9.49 0.56
N ASN A 53 11.98 8.51 -0.29
CA ASN A 53 12.26 8.75 -1.70
C ASN A 53 10.97 9.12 -2.44
N ILE A 54 11.01 10.16 -3.28
CA ILE A 54 9.86 10.65 -4.06
C ILE A 54 9.28 9.55 -5.00
N GLN A 55 10.08 8.54 -5.34
CA GLN A 55 9.67 7.42 -6.17
C GLN A 55 8.45 6.66 -5.61
N PHE A 56 8.35 6.51 -4.29
CA PHE A 56 7.21 5.83 -3.66
C PHE A 56 5.91 6.65 -3.78
N TYR A 57 6.02 7.98 -3.76
CA TYR A 57 4.87 8.87 -3.89
C TYR A 57 4.26 8.82 -5.31
N LYS A 58 5.09 8.72 -6.35
CA LYS A 58 4.63 8.59 -7.74
C LYS A 58 3.79 7.33 -7.96
N ILE A 59 4.20 6.21 -7.35
CA ILE A 59 3.46 4.94 -7.41
C ILE A 59 2.13 5.07 -6.66
N ALA A 60 2.11 5.73 -5.51
CA ALA A 60 0.90 5.92 -4.72
C ALA A 60 -0.16 6.77 -5.44
N ILE A 61 0.22 7.92 -6.02
CA ILE A 61 -0.72 8.73 -6.80
C ILE A 61 -1.23 7.96 -8.01
N PHE A 62 -0.36 7.24 -8.72
CA PHE A 62 -0.77 6.44 -9.86
C PHE A 62 -1.77 5.35 -9.49
N PHE A 63 -1.60 4.70 -8.34
CA PHE A 63 -2.56 3.73 -7.83
C PHE A 63 -3.94 4.36 -7.59
N ILE A 64 -3.99 5.57 -7.02
CA ILE A 64 -5.24 6.31 -6.82
C ILE A 64 -5.91 6.65 -8.17
N LEU A 65 -5.12 7.13 -9.15
CA LEU A 65 -5.64 7.43 -10.48
C LEU A 65 -6.17 6.17 -11.18
N PHE A 66 -5.42 5.06 -11.13
CA PHE A 66 -5.84 3.78 -11.70
C PHE A 66 -7.13 3.25 -11.08
N ASP A 67 -7.30 3.42 -9.77
CA ASP A 67 -8.51 2.99 -9.06
C ASP A 67 -9.74 3.81 -9.49
N ILE A 68 -9.58 5.14 -9.58
CA ILE A 68 -10.64 6.04 -10.08
C ILE A 68 -10.98 5.72 -11.55
N GLU A 69 -10.00 5.46 -12.39
CA GLU A 69 -10.26 5.09 -13.78
C GLU A 69 -11.06 3.78 -13.87
N THR A 70 -10.79 2.82 -12.98
CA THR A 70 -11.52 1.55 -12.93
C THR A 70 -13.00 1.75 -12.58
N ILE A 71 -13.33 2.71 -11.70
CA ILE A 71 -14.74 3.03 -11.41
C ILE A 71 -15.46 3.59 -12.64
N TYR A 72 -14.75 4.40 -13.44
CA TYR A 72 -15.29 4.95 -14.69
C TYR A 72 -15.53 3.84 -15.72
N LEU A 73 -14.60 2.89 -15.84
CA LEU A 73 -14.80 1.68 -16.65
C LEU A 73 -16.06 0.92 -16.22
N TYR A 74 -16.28 0.76 -14.91
CA TYR A 74 -17.45 0.08 -14.39
C TYR A 74 -18.76 0.80 -14.73
N THR A 75 -18.82 2.12 -14.54
CA THR A 75 -20.00 2.92 -14.89
C THR A 75 -20.31 2.88 -16.38
N TRP A 76 -19.28 2.89 -17.24
CA TRP A 76 -19.47 2.71 -18.68
C TRP A 76 -20.03 1.31 -19.02
N VAL A 77 -19.52 0.25 -18.39
CA VAL A 77 -20.04 -1.12 -18.61
C VAL A 77 -21.54 -1.20 -18.32
N LEU A 78 -22.02 -0.49 -17.30
CA LEU A 78 -23.45 -0.42 -16.97
C LEU A 78 -24.30 0.28 -18.05
N SER A 79 -23.71 1.20 -18.82
CA SER A 79 -24.39 2.03 -19.83
C SER A 79 -23.99 1.69 -21.29
N ILE A 80 -23.35 0.54 -21.52
CA ILE A 80 -22.90 0.09 -22.86
C ILE A 80 -24.01 0.14 -23.92
N LYS A 81 -25.25 -0.19 -23.54
CA LYS A 81 -26.40 -0.23 -24.47
C LYS A 81 -26.78 1.13 -25.03
N GLU A 82 -26.54 2.20 -24.28
CA GLU A 82 -26.95 3.56 -24.62
C GLU A 82 -25.83 4.31 -25.36
N ASN A 83 -24.58 4.06 -24.99
CA ASN A 83 -23.41 4.79 -25.50
C ASN A 83 -22.86 4.26 -26.84
N GLY A 84 -23.21 3.03 -27.22
CA GLY A 84 -22.86 2.46 -28.53
C GLY A 84 -21.36 2.52 -28.87
N ILE A 85 -21.04 2.82 -30.13
CA ILE A 85 -19.65 2.87 -30.66
C ILE A 85 -18.88 4.09 -30.15
N LEU A 86 -19.56 5.20 -29.89
CA LEU A 86 -18.93 6.41 -29.36
C LEU A 86 -18.38 6.16 -27.96
N GLY A 87 -19.16 5.51 -27.08
CA GLY A 87 -18.68 5.10 -25.78
C GLY A 87 -17.46 4.17 -25.86
N LEU A 88 -17.42 3.26 -26.83
CA LEU A 88 -16.28 2.36 -27.01
C LEU A 88 -14.98 3.12 -27.32
N ILE A 89 -15.05 4.15 -28.17
CA ILE A 89 -13.90 5.00 -28.50
C ILE A 89 -13.43 5.78 -27.27
N GLU A 90 -14.36 6.37 -26.50
CA GLU A 90 -14.05 7.07 -25.26
C GLU A 90 -13.31 6.15 -24.28
N MET A 91 -13.76 4.90 -24.12
CA MET A 91 -13.09 3.93 -23.26
C MET A 91 -11.71 3.51 -23.76
N MET A 92 -11.55 3.34 -25.07
CA MET A 92 -10.24 3.01 -25.65
C MET A 92 -9.24 4.13 -25.35
N ILE A 93 -9.64 5.40 -25.50
CA ILE A 93 -8.79 6.55 -25.20
C ILE A 93 -8.42 6.59 -23.71
N PHE A 94 -9.39 6.33 -22.84
CA PHE A 94 -9.21 6.29 -21.39
C PHE A 94 -8.15 5.26 -20.97
N ILE A 95 -8.29 4.01 -21.45
CA ILE A 95 -7.32 2.93 -21.21
C ILE A 95 -5.93 3.27 -21.78
N LEU A 96 -5.86 3.94 -22.94
CA LEU A 96 -4.61 4.30 -23.59
C LEU A 96 -3.83 5.34 -22.77
N ILE A 97 -4.53 6.33 -22.21
CA ILE A 97 -3.94 7.31 -21.28
C ILE A 97 -3.36 6.64 -20.04
N LEU A 98 -4.06 5.64 -19.50
CA LEU A 98 -3.60 4.86 -18.35
C LEU A 98 -2.33 4.08 -18.68
N LEU A 99 -2.30 3.42 -19.86
CA LEU A 99 -1.12 2.71 -20.36
C LEU A 99 0.09 3.62 -20.51
N ILE A 100 -0.10 4.84 -21.02
CA ILE A 100 0.97 5.84 -21.13
C ILE A 100 1.51 6.20 -19.74
N GLY A 101 0.63 6.44 -18.76
CA GLY A 101 1.02 6.71 -17.38
C GLY A 101 1.82 5.55 -16.75
N LEU A 102 1.39 4.31 -16.99
CA LEU A 102 2.08 3.11 -16.53
C LEU A 102 3.48 3.01 -17.14
N ILE A 103 3.59 3.16 -18.47
CA ILE A 103 4.86 3.10 -19.19
C ILE A 103 5.80 4.19 -18.69
N TYR A 104 5.29 5.40 -18.45
CA TYR A 104 6.08 6.52 -17.93
C TYR A 104 6.73 6.17 -16.58
N ILE A 105 5.96 5.62 -15.64
CA ILE A 105 6.43 5.26 -14.30
C ILE A 105 7.47 4.12 -14.36
N ILE A 106 7.23 3.12 -15.20
CA ILE A 106 8.18 2.03 -15.42
C ILE A 106 9.50 2.56 -15.99
N LYS A 107 9.43 3.53 -16.92
CA LYS A 107 10.62 4.15 -17.54
C LYS A 107 11.39 5.08 -16.60
N GLU A 108 10.73 5.74 -15.66
CA GLU A 108 11.35 6.70 -14.74
C GLU A 108 12.20 6.05 -13.62
N ASN A 109 12.66 4.81 -13.83
CA ASN A 109 13.52 4.06 -12.91
C ASN A 109 12.94 3.91 -11.50
N GLY A 110 11.79 3.24 -11.39
CA GLY A 110 11.34 2.66 -10.12
C GLY A 110 12.24 1.52 -9.59
N LEU A 111 13.26 1.10 -10.36
CA LEU A 111 14.06 -0.10 -10.08
C LEU A 111 15.59 0.12 -10.07
N LEU A 112 16.09 1.27 -10.54
CA LEU A 112 17.50 1.62 -10.36
C LEU A 112 17.58 2.62 -9.22
N ILE A 113 17.86 2.09 -8.02
CA ILE A 113 18.37 2.90 -6.90
C ILE A 113 19.69 3.49 -7.39
N ASN A 114 19.63 4.65 -8.06
CA ASN A 114 20.81 5.39 -8.45
C ASN A 114 21.34 6.06 -7.19
N ASN A 115 22.23 5.36 -6.50
CA ASN A 115 22.89 5.82 -5.29
C ASN A 115 23.92 6.89 -5.66
N LYS A 116 23.45 8.08 -6.03
CA LYS A 116 24.29 9.28 -6.11
C LYS A 116 24.20 10.00 -4.78
N ASN A 117 25.16 9.66 -3.92
CA ASN A 117 25.70 10.53 -2.88
C ASN A 117 24.67 11.12 -1.92
N LYS A 118 24.20 10.32 -0.95
CA LYS A 118 23.95 10.88 0.38
C LYS A 118 25.15 10.56 1.26
N LYS A 119 26.10 11.50 1.32
CA LYS A 119 27.01 11.58 2.47
C LYS A 119 26.12 11.71 3.70
N ILE A 120 26.02 10.62 4.46
CA ILE A 120 25.45 10.62 5.79
C ILE A 120 26.48 11.37 6.64
N PRO A 121 26.18 12.55 7.21
CA PRO A 121 27.06 13.12 8.22
C PRO A 121 27.08 12.13 9.38
N ARG A 122 28.27 11.59 9.66
CA ARG A 122 28.52 10.75 10.83
C ARG A 122 28.65 11.68 12.03
N ASP A 123 27.54 12.25 12.46
CA ASP A 123 27.50 12.95 13.74
C ASP A 123 26.62 12.12 14.67
N TYR A 124 27.32 11.61 15.69
CA TYR A 124 26.95 10.58 16.65
C TYR A 124 25.65 10.85 17.40
#